data_AF-A0A7K4FNP1-F1
#
_entry.id   AF-A0A7K4FNP1-F1
#
_cell.length_a   1.000
_cell.length_b   1.000
_cell.length_c   1.000
_cell.angle_alpha   90.00
_cell.angle_beta   90.00
_cell.angle_gamma   90.00
#
_symmetry.space_group_name_H-M   'P 1'
#
loop_
_entity.id
_entity.type
_entity.pdbx_description
1 polymer ?
#
loop_
_entity_poly.entity_id
_entity_poly.type
_entity_poly.pdbx_seq_one_letter_code
_entity_poly.pdbx_strand_id
1 'polypeptide(L)'
;MNNTNNKLLLINLIMLLSVAFTMRTSTNMLMTVVPVFTKYVINADVFFVGLTATLYGIGAMVANVLINGRINIEKTPRTIALLLLIMTVGIFFYLLSNNVYEVLILSTVTGLSMGVVQPLLMTVTNVIAPPGKRDRYIAAYTASLSLSLIFGVVMEGLITSSINVRYAFLIFLFISLISTVLMFSLSTRIKMNMKRKNRLTFKEILGKASHSLKQGKVLFALFGNIAYAFPFILLITYGSIMGKKY
;
A
#
# COMPACT_ATOMS: atom_id res chain seq x y z
N MET A 1 -30.31 -18.93 -1.80
CA MET A 1 -28.99 -18.78 -2.47
C MET A 1 -28.34 -20.16 -2.52
N ASN A 2 -27.98 -20.67 -3.71
CA ASN A 2 -27.38 -22.01 -3.87
C ASN A 2 -26.01 -22.12 -3.18
N ASN A 3 -25.70 -23.33 -2.68
CA ASN A 3 -24.48 -23.65 -1.92
C ASN A 3 -23.19 -23.26 -2.69
N THR A 4 -23.20 -23.38 -4.02
CA THR A 4 -22.10 -22.99 -4.92
C THR A 4 -21.80 -21.49 -4.91
N ASN A 5 -22.82 -20.63 -4.85
CA ASN A 5 -22.63 -19.17 -4.82
C ASN A 5 -22.04 -18.70 -3.49
N ASN A 6 -22.40 -19.35 -2.38
CA ASN A 6 -21.82 -19.06 -1.08
C ASN A 6 -20.34 -19.47 -1.00
N LYS A 7 -19.98 -20.62 -1.56
CA LYS A 7 -18.57 -21.05 -1.67
C LYS A 7 -17.75 -20.08 -2.50
N LEU A 8 -18.26 -19.62 -3.65
CA LEU A 8 -17.54 -18.68 -4.51
C LEU A 8 -17.35 -17.30 -3.85
N LEU A 9 -18.38 -16.80 -3.14
CA LEU A 9 -18.28 -15.57 -2.34
C LEU A 9 -17.24 -15.68 -1.23
N LEU A 10 -17.21 -16.82 -0.54
CA LEU A 10 -16.23 -17.07 0.51
C LEU A 10 -14.80 -17.12 -0.05
N ILE A 11 -14.59 -17.80 -1.17
CA ILE A 11 -13.28 -17.86 -1.86
C ILE A 11 -12.82 -16.45 -2.26
N ASN A 12 -13.70 -15.66 -2.87
CA ASN A 12 -13.37 -14.29 -3.27
C ASN A 12 -13.03 -13.41 -2.06
N LEU A 13 -13.75 -13.57 -0.94
CA LEU A 13 -13.44 -12.86 0.30
C LEU A 13 -12.06 -13.29 0.82
N ILE A 14 -11.78 -14.59 0.95
CA ILE A 14 -10.49 -15.09 1.43
C ILE A 14 -9.35 -14.56 0.55
N MET A 15 -9.49 -14.64 -0.78
CA MET A 15 -8.50 -14.09 -1.71
C MET A 15 -8.29 -12.58 -1.49
N LEU A 16 -9.36 -11.81 -1.32
CA LEU A 16 -9.27 -10.37 -1.08
C LEU A 16 -8.57 -10.06 0.26
N LEU A 17 -8.90 -10.81 1.31
CA LEU A 17 -8.27 -10.67 2.63
C LEU A 17 -6.78 -11.04 2.56
N SER A 18 -6.43 -12.09 1.82
CA SER A 18 -5.03 -12.47 1.58
C SER A 18 -4.28 -11.39 0.81
N VAL A 19 -4.87 -10.80 -0.25
CA VAL A 19 -4.27 -9.67 -0.97
C VAL A 19 -4.06 -8.49 -0.04
N ALA A 20 -5.05 -8.13 0.78
CA ALA A 20 -4.92 -7.05 1.75
C ALA A 20 -3.75 -7.29 2.72
N PHE A 21 -3.64 -8.52 3.23
CA PHE A 21 -2.57 -8.94 4.13
C PHE A 21 -1.18 -8.85 3.47
N THR A 22 -1.00 -9.48 2.30
CA THR A 22 0.30 -9.55 1.62
C THR A 22 0.73 -8.20 1.08
N MET A 23 -0.21 -7.41 0.54
CA MET A 23 0.03 -6.02 0.16
C MET A 23 0.48 -5.22 1.36
N ARG A 24 -0.25 -5.28 2.49
CA ARG A 24 0.06 -4.45 3.65
C ARG A 24 1.42 -4.82 4.24
N THR A 25 1.72 -6.11 4.34
CA THR A 25 3.05 -6.61 4.72
C THR A 25 4.15 -6.01 3.84
N SER A 26 3.98 -6.04 2.51
CA SER A 26 4.97 -5.50 1.56
C SER A 26 5.12 -3.97 1.68
N THR A 27 4.03 -3.24 1.88
CA THR A 27 4.09 -1.77 2.07
C THR A 27 4.75 -1.36 3.38
N ASN A 28 4.55 -2.13 4.45
CA ASN A 28 5.19 -1.85 5.72
C ASN A 28 6.71 -2.03 5.60
N MET A 29 7.14 -3.12 4.95
CA MET A 29 8.55 -3.35 4.64
C MET A 29 9.16 -2.19 3.87
N LEU A 30 8.49 -1.69 2.83
CA LEU A 30 9.02 -0.56 2.05
C LEU A 30 9.29 0.67 2.92
N MET A 31 8.52 0.88 4.00
CA MET A 31 8.74 1.99 4.93
C MET A 31 9.82 1.71 5.97
N THR A 32 10.08 0.45 6.33
CA THR A 32 11.01 0.07 7.41
C THR A 32 12.38 -0.34 6.87
N VAL A 33 12.43 -1.18 5.84
CA VAL A 33 13.65 -1.80 5.29
C VAL A 33 14.35 -0.88 4.31
N VAL A 34 13.64 -0.10 3.49
CA VAL A 34 14.28 0.81 2.52
C VAL A 34 15.15 1.88 3.22
N PRO A 35 14.72 2.54 4.32
CA PRO A 35 15.60 3.44 5.08
C PRO A 35 16.86 2.76 5.61
N VAL A 36 16.73 1.55 6.21
CA VAL A 36 17.87 0.77 6.72
C VAL A 36 18.82 0.38 5.58
N PHE A 37 18.27 -0.09 4.46
CA PHE A 37 19.04 -0.42 3.26
C PHE A 37 19.82 0.79 2.73
N THR A 38 19.15 1.95 2.68
CA THR A 38 19.75 3.21 2.23
C THR A 38 20.91 3.63 3.13
N LYS A 39 20.76 3.44 4.45
CA LYS A 39 21.81 3.81 5.41
C LYS A 39 22.99 2.84 5.42
N TYR A 40 22.73 1.53 5.51
CA TYR A 40 23.75 0.54 5.84
C TYR A 40 24.28 -0.25 4.64
N VAL A 41 23.52 -0.34 3.55
CA VAL A 41 23.96 -1.05 2.34
C VAL A 41 24.44 -0.07 1.27
N ILE A 42 23.67 0.99 1.04
CA ILE A 42 24.04 2.06 0.09
C ILE A 42 25.02 3.05 0.73
N ASN A 43 25.18 3.05 2.06
CA ASN A 43 26.06 3.95 2.80
C ASN A 43 25.74 5.44 2.59
N ALA A 44 24.46 5.77 2.41
CA ALA A 44 24.03 7.14 2.19
C ALA A 44 23.92 7.95 3.50
N ASP A 45 23.94 9.27 3.35
CA ASP A 45 23.70 10.20 4.44
C ASP A 45 22.26 10.08 4.99
N VAL A 46 22.08 10.44 6.26
CA VAL A 46 20.78 10.47 6.96
C VAL A 46 19.77 11.37 6.24
N PHE A 47 20.23 12.44 5.58
CA PHE A 47 19.38 13.27 4.73
C PHE A 47 18.68 12.45 3.63
N PHE A 48 19.43 11.58 2.93
CA PHE A 48 18.87 10.76 1.86
C PHE A 48 17.96 9.66 2.37
N VAL A 49 18.23 9.13 3.57
CA VAL A 49 17.34 8.19 4.25
C VAL A 49 15.96 8.84 4.49
N GLY A 50 15.91 10.07 5.00
CA GLY A 50 14.66 10.80 5.15
C GLY A 50 13.96 11.08 3.82
N LEU A 51 14.75 11.29 2.76
CA LEU A 51 14.23 11.57 1.43
C LEU A 51 13.53 10.37 0.80
N THR A 52 13.91 9.11 1.11
CA THR A 52 13.19 7.93 0.59
C THR A 52 11.74 7.90 1.09
N ALA A 53 11.53 8.05 2.39
CA ALA A 53 10.19 8.10 3.00
C ALA A 53 9.37 9.28 2.48
N THR A 54 10.02 10.44 2.31
CA THR A 54 9.38 11.66 1.78
C THR A 54 8.91 11.45 0.34
N LEU A 55 9.77 10.92 -0.54
CA LEU A 55 9.43 10.67 -1.94
C LEU A 55 8.38 9.57 -2.11
N TYR A 56 8.43 8.53 -1.28
CA TYR A 56 7.36 7.54 -1.21
C TYR A 56 6.01 8.19 -0.85
N GLY A 57 5.99 9.04 0.17
CA GLY A 57 4.79 9.78 0.60
C GLY A 57 4.26 10.73 -0.47
N ILE A 58 5.13 11.51 -1.12
CA ILE A 58 4.76 12.41 -2.23
C ILE A 58 4.18 11.60 -3.39
N GLY A 59 4.85 10.53 -3.80
CA GLY A 59 4.36 9.62 -4.84
C GLY A 59 2.98 9.08 -4.50
N ALA A 60 2.80 8.60 -3.28
CA ALA A 60 1.52 8.08 -2.81
C ALA A 60 0.40 9.13 -2.84
N MET A 61 0.69 10.35 -2.39
CA MET A 61 -0.25 11.46 -2.42
C MET A 61 -0.65 11.83 -3.85
N VAL A 62 0.35 11.99 -4.74
CA VAL A 62 0.13 12.32 -6.16
C VAL A 62 -0.74 11.26 -6.83
N ALA A 63 -0.43 9.98 -6.64
CA ALA A 63 -1.22 8.89 -7.18
C ALA A 63 -2.65 8.90 -6.65
N ASN A 64 -2.85 9.12 -5.35
CA ASN A 64 -4.19 9.20 -4.78
C ASN A 64 -5.00 10.34 -5.42
N VAL A 65 -4.44 11.55 -5.54
CA VAL A 65 -5.12 12.72 -6.14
C VAL A 65 -5.43 12.51 -7.63
N LEU A 66 -4.53 11.86 -8.37
CA LEU A 66 -4.66 11.69 -9.81
C LEU A 66 -5.56 10.52 -10.21
N ILE A 67 -5.50 9.42 -9.47
CA ILE A 67 -6.08 8.15 -9.87
C ILE A 67 -7.38 7.86 -9.12
N ASN A 68 -7.44 8.17 -7.82
CA ASN A 68 -8.60 7.84 -7.00
C ASN A 68 -9.85 8.58 -7.48
N GLY A 69 -10.97 7.87 -7.61
CA GLY A 69 -12.24 8.42 -8.12
C GLY A 69 -12.32 8.66 -9.64
N ARG A 70 -11.25 8.36 -10.40
CA ARG A 70 -11.24 8.49 -11.89
C ARG A 70 -11.21 7.16 -12.63
N ILE A 71 -10.81 6.09 -11.95
CA ILE A 71 -10.84 4.74 -12.51
C ILE A 71 -12.29 4.30 -12.70
N ASN A 72 -12.59 3.69 -13.86
CA ASN A 72 -13.85 2.98 -14.05
C ASN A 72 -13.97 1.88 -13.02
N ILE A 73 -15.13 1.80 -12.36
CA ILE A 73 -15.40 0.78 -11.34
C ILE A 73 -15.15 -0.65 -11.86
N GLU A 74 -15.46 -0.91 -13.13
CA GLU A 74 -15.21 -2.19 -13.82
C GLU A 74 -13.72 -2.52 -13.99
N LYS A 75 -12.87 -1.50 -14.11
CA LYS A 75 -11.41 -1.65 -14.28
C LYS A 75 -10.67 -1.69 -12.95
N THR A 76 -11.31 -1.29 -11.85
CA THR A 76 -10.69 -1.20 -10.52
C THR A 76 -9.90 -2.45 -10.12
N PRO A 77 -10.44 -3.69 -10.20
CA PRO A 77 -9.68 -4.88 -9.81
C PRO A 77 -8.41 -5.08 -10.64
N ARG A 78 -8.46 -4.81 -11.96
CA ARG A 78 -7.31 -4.92 -12.86
C ARG A 78 -6.27 -3.82 -12.58
N THR A 79 -6.73 -2.60 -12.30
CA THR A 79 -5.83 -1.50 -11.93
C THR A 79 -5.07 -1.80 -10.64
N ILE A 80 -5.74 -2.36 -9.62
CA ILE A 80 -5.06 -2.82 -8.40
C ILE A 80 -3.99 -3.87 -8.73
N ALA A 81 -4.31 -4.87 -9.56
CA ALA A 81 -3.33 -5.90 -9.95
C ALA A 81 -2.10 -5.30 -10.66
N LEU A 82 -2.29 -4.32 -11.55
CA LEU A 82 -1.19 -3.61 -12.22
C LEU A 82 -0.35 -2.79 -11.24
N LEU A 83 -0.96 -2.11 -10.28
CA LEU A 83 -0.23 -1.33 -9.27
C LEU A 83 0.58 -2.25 -8.34
N LEU A 84 0.02 -3.40 -7.95
CA LEU A 84 0.75 -4.42 -7.20
C LEU A 84 1.92 -4.99 -8.02
N LEU A 85 1.76 -5.17 -9.33
CA LEU A 85 2.86 -5.58 -10.21
C LEU A 85 3.98 -4.52 -10.24
N ILE A 86 3.63 -3.23 -10.33
CA ILE A 86 4.60 -2.13 -10.27
C ILE A 86 5.37 -2.16 -8.92
N MET A 87 4.67 -2.40 -7.80
CA MET A 87 5.32 -2.58 -6.49
C MET A 87 6.28 -3.78 -6.50
N THR A 88 5.84 -4.95 -6.98
CA THR A 88 6.66 -6.17 -7.07
C THR A 88 7.92 -5.95 -7.89
N VAL A 89 7.79 -5.31 -9.05
CA VAL A 89 8.93 -4.95 -9.93
C VAL A 89 9.84 -3.93 -9.23
N GLY A 90 9.27 -2.94 -8.52
CA GLY A 90 10.06 -2.00 -7.72
C GLY A 90 10.88 -2.69 -6.63
N ILE A 91 10.29 -3.64 -5.90
CA ILE A 91 10.97 -4.47 -4.88
C ILE A 91 12.12 -5.26 -5.52
N PHE A 92 11.91 -5.83 -6.70
CA PHE A 92 12.98 -6.52 -7.44
C PHE A 92 14.13 -5.57 -7.80
N PHE A 93 13.86 -4.35 -8.25
CA PHE A 93 14.91 -3.40 -8.57
C PHE A 93 15.64 -2.84 -7.35
N TYR A 94 15.01 -2.76 -6.18
CA TYR A 94 15.72 -2.41 -4.95
C TYR A 94 16.84 -3.41 -4.62
N LEU A 95 16.62 -4.70 -4.85
CA LEU A 95 17.65 -5.73 -4.66
C LEU A 95 18.92 -5.46 -5.51
N LEU A 96 18.71 -4.93 -6.72
CA LEU A 96 19.76 -4.63 -7.69
C LEU A 96 20.37 -3.24 -7.50
N SER A 97 19.74 -2.37 -6.71
CA SER A 97 20.17 -0.98 -6.56
C SER A 97 21.54 -0.84 -5.88
N ASN A 98 22.39 0.04 -6.40
CA ASN A 98 23.76 0.22 -5.91
C ASN A 98 24.09 1.68 -5.56
N ASN A 99 23.20 2.62 -5.87
CA ASN A 99 23.36 4.01 -5.48
C ASN A 99 22.06 4.59 -4.91
N VAL A 100 22.18 5.73 -4.25
CA VAL A 100 21.07 6.39 -3.57
C VAL A 100 20.01 6.92 -4.54
N TYR A 101 20.40 7.37 -5.72
CA TYR A 101 19.47 7.94 -6.71
C TYR A 101 18.50 6.90 -7.25
N GLU A 102 18.97 5.68 -7.50
CA GLU A 102 18.13 4.53 -7.85
C GLU A 102 17.09 4.25 -6.75
N VAL A 103 17.50 4.25 -5.49
CA VAL A 103 16.61 4.06 -4.34
C VAL A 103 15.55 5.15 -4.26
N LEU A 104 15.91 6.41 -4.50
CA LEU A 104 14.96 7.54 -4.50
C LEU A 104 13.94 7.45 -5.63
N ILE A 105 14.38 7.07 -6.84
CA ILE A 105 13.48 6.83 -7.98
C ILE A 105 12.51 5.69 -7.64
N LEU A 106 13.03 4.57 -7.14
CA LEU A 106 12.21 3.42 -6.74
C LEU A 106 11.26 3.77 -5.59
N SER A 107 11.65 4.64 -4.66
CA SER A 107 10.80 5.12 -3.57
C SER A 107 9.61 5.89 -4.12
N THR A 108 9.87 6.77 -5.08
CA THR A 108 8.82 7.53 -5.77
C THR A 108 7.88 6.61 -6.54
N VAL A 109 8.42 5.67 -7.32
CA VAL A 109 7.63 4.73 -8.15
C VAL A 109 6.76 3.81 -7.29
N THR A 110 7.33 3.23 -6.23
CA THR A 110 6.58 2.37 -5.31
C THR A 110 5.54 3.17 -4.53
N GLY A 111 5.84 4.41 -4.12
CA GLY A 111 4.87 5.34 -3.55
C GLY A 111 3.70 5.62 -4.49
N LEU A 112 3.99 6.00 -5.74
CA LEU A 112 2.99 6.21 -6.79
C LEU A 112 2.12 4.98 -7.00
N SER A 113 2.69 3.77 -6.94
CA SER A 113 1.90 2.55 -7.09
C SER A 113 0.95 2.33 -5.92
N MET A 114 1.43 2.51 -4.68
CA MET A 114 0.74 2.05 -3.48
C MET A 114 -0.22 3.06 -2.86
N GLY A 115 -0.08 4.35 -3.18
CA GLY A 115 -0.91 5.41 -2.60
C GLY A 115 -2.41 5.31 -2.88
N VAL A 116 -2.82 4.57 -3.91
CA VAL A 116 -4.22 4.41 -4.31
C VAL A 116 -4.75 2.98 -4.11
N VAL A 117 -3.89 2.00 -3.86
CA VAL A 117 -4.29 0.58 -3.79
C VAL A 117 -5.23 0.31 -2.61
N GLN A 118 -4.93 0.82 -1.42
CA GLN A 118 -5.74 0.55 -0.23
C GLN A 118 -7.18 1.13 -0.32
N PRO A 119 -7.39 2.38 -0.79
CA PRO A 119 -8.74 2.89 -1.11
C PRO A 119 -9.50 2.06 -2.16
N LEU A 120 -8.81 1.59 -3.20
CA LEU A 120 -9.42 0.76 -4.23
C LEU A 120 -9.78 -0.62 -3.71
N LEU A 121 -8.93 -1.26 -2.91
CA LEU A 121 -9.25 -2.52 -2.22
C LEU A 121 -10.45 -2.36 -1.30
N MET A 122 -10.52 -1.28 -0.52
CA MET A 122 -11.70 -0.96 0.30
C MET A 122 -12.96 -0.79 -0.56
N THR A 123 -12.84 -0.21 -1.76
CA THR A 123 -13.95 -0.12 -2.72
C THR A 123 -14.38 -1.52 -3.20
N VAL A 124 -13.43 -2.39 -3.54
CA VAL A 124 -13.72 -3.78 -3.91
C VAL A 124 -14.42 -4.51 -2.76
N THR A 125 -13.91 -4.41 -1.53
CA THR A 125 -14.51 -5.01 -0.33
C THR A 125 -15.97 -4.60 -0.17
N ASN A 126 -16.28 -3.32 -0.31
CA ASN A 126 -17.63 -2.80 -0.20
C ASN A 126 -18.58 -3.33 -1.28
N VAL A 127 -18.07 -3.52 -2.49
CA VAL A 127 -18.86 -3.95 -3.65
C VAL A 127 -19.15 -5.45 -3.61
N ILE A 128 -18.19 -6.27 -3.17
CA ILE A 128 -18.40 -7.72 -3.06
C ILE A 128 -19.24 -8.13 -1.84
N ALA A 129 -19.35 -7.24 -0.85
CA ALA A 129 -20.05 -7.54 0.39
C ALA A 129 -21.57 -7.69 0.13
N PRO A 130 -22.18 -8.82 0.56
CA PRO A 130 -23.62 -9.01 0.47
C PRO A 130 -24.39 -7.92 1.24
N PRO A 131 -25.63 -7.60 0.82
CA PRO A 131 -26.51 -6.72 1.58
C PRO A 131 -26.61 -7.16 3.05
N GLY A 132 -26.51 -6.21 3.98
CA GLY A 132 -26.55 -6.48 5.43
C GLY A 132 -25.28 -7.11 6.03
N LYS A 133 -24.23 -7.38 5.24
CA LYS A 133 -22.95 -7.94 5.73
C LYS A 133 -21.75 -7.03 5.48
N ARG A 134 -21.96 -5.82 4.97
CA ARG A 134 -20.89 -4.85 4.64
C ARG A 134 -19.94 -4.60 5.82
N ASP A 135 -20.49 -4.34 6.99
CA ASP A 135 -19.68 -4.05 8.18
C ASP A 135 -18.80 -5.23 8.57
N ARG A 136 -19.28 -6.46 8.42
CA ARG A 136 -18.50 -7.68 8.67
C ARG A 136 -17.36 -7.85 7.66
N TYR A 137 -17.59 -7.53 6.39
CA TYR A 137 -16.56 -7.59 5.35
C TYR A 137 -15.49 -6.53 5.57
N ILE A 138 -15.90 -5.32 5.94
CA ILE A 138 -14.99 -4.23 6.32
C ILE A 138 -14.20 -4.63 7.56
N ALA A 139 -14.85 -5.16 8.60
CA ALA A 139 -14.19 -5.61 9.82
C ALA A 139 -13.17 -6.72 9.55
N ALA A 140 -13.48 -7.68 8.68
CA ALA A 140 -12.55 -8.72 8.27
C ALA A 140 -11.35 -8.13 7.48
N TYR A 141 -11.60 -7.16 6.59
CA TYR A 141 -10.56 -6.47 5.85
C TYR A 141 -9.62 -5.68 6.78
N THR A 142 -10.14 -4.92 7.73
CA THR A 142 -9.31 -4.18 8.70
C THR A 142 -8.58 -5.10 9.67
N ALA A 143 -9.20 -6.21 10.08
CA ALA A 143 -8.53 -7.25 10.87
C ALA A 143 -7.36 -7.87 10.09
N SER A 144 -7.53 -8.15 8.80
CA SER A 144 -6.45 -8.64 7.93
C SER A 144 -5.27 -7.66 7.86
N LEU A 145 -5.55 -6.37 7.66
CA LEU A 145 -4.52 -5.33 7.69
C LEU A 145 -3.79 -5.26 9.05
N SER A 146 -4.52 -5.43 10.15
CA SER A 146 -3.95 -5.40 11.51
C SER A 146 -3.06 -6.62 11.77
N LEU A 147 -3.52 -7.82 11.37
CA LEU A 147 -2.75 -9.05 11.49
C LEU A 147 -1.45 -9.00 10.68
N SER A 148 -1.49 -8.37 9.50
CA SER A 148 -0.31 -8.19 8.67
C SER A 148 0.75 -7.27 9.30
N LEU A 149 0.36 -6.33 10.17
CA LEU A 149 1.31 -5.49 10.91
C LEU A 149 2.09 -6.33 11.92
N ILE A 150 1.39 -7.19 12.68
CA ILE A 150 2.02 -8.10 13.65
C ILE A 150 2.97 -9.05 12.90
N PHE A 151 2.48 -9.67 11.83
CA PHE A 151 3.29 -10.58 11.02
C PHE A 151 4.50 -9.88 10.39
N GLY A 152 4.31 -8.67 9.86
CA GLY A 152 5.37 -7.86 9.26
C GLY A 152 6.50 -7.58 10.24
N VAL A 153 6.18 -7.13 11.47
CA VAL A 153 7.18 -6.86 12.50
C VAL A 153 7.95 -8.12 12.90
N VAL A 154 7.26 -9.26 13.09
CA VAL A 154 7.91 -10.53 13.42
C VAL A 154 8.86 -10.97 12.30
N MET A 155 8.40 -10.90 11.05
CA MET A 155 9.23 -11.23 9.89
C MET A 155 10.43 -10.28 9.75
N GLU A 156 10.23 -8.97 9.90
CA GLU A 156 11.32 -7.98 9.86
C GLU A 156 12.35 -8.21 10.97
N GLY A 157 11.91 -8.56 12.18
CA GLY A 157 12.80 -8.90 13.28
C GLY A 157 13.68 -10.10 12.96
N LEU A 158 13.10 -11.17 12.44
CA LEU A 158 13.82 -12.37 12.03
C LEU A 158 14.80 -12.06 10.88
N ILE A 159 14.33 -11.39 9.83
CA ILE A 159 15.13 -11.06 8.64
C ILE A 159 16.33 -10.19 9.02
N THR A 160 16.09 -9.09 9.75
CA THR A 160 17.17 -8.18 10.13
C THR A 160 18.17 -8.83 11.08
N SER A 161 17.80 -9.87 11.83
CA SER A 161 18.70 -10.55 12.79
C SER A 161 19.63 -11.57 12.16
N SER A 162 19.31 -12.06 10.96
CA SER A 162 19.98 -13.24 10.39
C SER A 162 20.45 -13.06 8.94
N ILE A 163 19.93 -12.06 8.23
CA ILE A 163 20.12 -11.91 6.78
C ILE A 163 20.64 -10.50 6.47
N ASN A 164 21.53 -10.38 5.48
CA ASN A 164 21.92 -9.08 4.93
C ASN A 164 20.65 -8.36 4.42
N VAL A 165 20.51 -7.09 4.79
CA VAL A 165 19.35 -6.24 4.49
C VAL A 165 19.02 -6.24 2.98
N ARG A 166 20.01 -6.36 2.09
CA ARG A 166 19.78 -6.47 0.65
C ARG A 166 18.97 -7.72 0.29
N TYR A 167 19.24 -8.87 0.89
CA TYR A 167 18.50 -10.10 0.58
C TYR A 167 17.12 -10.15 1.25
N ALA A 168 16.80 -9.25 2.18
CA ALA A 168 15.44 -9.08 2.69
C ALA A 168 14.44 -8.85 1.54
N PHE A 169 14.84 -8.08 0.52
CA PHE A 169 14.00 -7.80 -0.64
C PHE A 169 13.55 -9.07 -1.39
N LEU A 170 14.32 -10.18 -1.35
CA LEU A 170 13.90 -11.44 -1.97
C LEU A 170 12.66 -12.04 -1.28
N ILE A 171 12.63 -12.05 0.05
CA ILE A 171 11.49 -12.60 0.80
C ILE A 171 10.22 -11.80 0.49
N PHE A 172 10.34 -10.49 0.53
CA PHE A 172 9.20 -9.61 0.23
C PHE A 172 8.86 -9.54 -1.25
N LEU A 173 9.79 -9.84 -2.16
CA LEU A 173 9.49 -10.03 -3.57
C LEU A 173 8.51 -11.20 -3.74
N PHE A 174 8.73 -12.32 -3.06
CA PHE A 174 7.79 -13.45 -3.09
C PHE A 174 6.43 -13.09 -2.47
N ILE A 175 6.41 -12.39 -1.34
CA ILE A 175 5.15 -11.95 -0.69
C ILE A 175 4.38 -10.99 -1.60
N SER A 176 5.07 -10.04 -2.24
CA SER A 176 4.47 -9.09 -3.18
C SER A 176 3.97 -9.80 -4.43
N LEU A 177 4.72 -10.78 -4.94
CA LEU A 177 4.31 -11.58 -6.10
C LEU A 177 3.04 -12.39 -5.80
N ILE A 178 2.91 -12.98 -4.61
CA ILE A 178 1.68 -13.64 -4.16
C ILE A 178 0.51 -12.63 -4.20
N SER A 179 0.72 -11.41 -3.69
CA SER A 179 -0.29 -10.35 -3.75
C SER A 179 -0.73 -10.05 -5.19
N THR A 180 0.24 -9.89 -6.11
CA THR A 180 -0.02 -9.62 -7.52
C THR A 180 -0.81 -10.77 -8.18
N VAL A 181 -0.39 -12.01 -7.98
CA VAL A 181 -1.03 -13.20 -8.58
C VAL A 181 -2.45 -13.40 -8.04
N LEU A 182 -2.63 -13.31 -6.72
CA LEU A 182 -3.95 -13.41 -6.10
C LEU A 182 -4.88 -12.30 -6.60
N MET A 183 -4.40 -11.06 -6.67
CA MET A 183 -5.22 -9.95 -7.14
C MET A 183 -5.53 -10.06 -8.64
N PHE A 184 -4.58 -10.51 -9.45
CA PHE A 184 -4.82 -10.78 -10.87
C PHE A 184 -5.89 -11.86 -11.05
N SER A 185 -5.78 -12.99 -10.34
CA SER A 185 -6.80 -14.04 -10.36
C SER A 185 -8.15 -13.57 -9.82
N LEU A 186 -8.16 -12.65 -8.84
CA LEU A 186 -9.40 -12.08 -8.31
C LEU A 186 -10.04 -11.12 -9.31
N SER A 187 -9.21 -10.36 -10.06
CA SER A 187 -9.67 -9.39 -11.06
C SER A 187 -10.39 -10.01 -12.25
N THR A 188 -10.12 -11.28 -12.56
CA THR A 188 -10.83 -12.04 -13.60
C THR A 188 -12.14 -12.64 -13.09
N ARG A 189 -12.28 -12.82 -11.77
CA ARG A 189 -13.46 -13.41 -11.12
C ARG A 189 -14.51 -12.38 -10.74
N ILE A 190 -14.08 -11.20 -10.26
CA ILE A 190 -15.00 -10.15 -9.82
C ILE A 190 -15.41 -9.30 -11.01
N LYS A 191 -16.71 -9.28 -11.32
CA LYS A 191 -17.32 -8.29 -12.22
C LYS A 191 -17.97 -7.19 -11.37
N MET A 192 -17.40 -5.98 -11.44
CA MET A 192 -17.90 -4.83 -10.70
C MET A 192 -18.85 -4.01 -11.57
N ASN A 193 -20.16 -4.21 -11.40
CA ASN A 193 -21.19 -3.41 -12.05
C ASN A 193 -21.87 -2.51 -11.01
N MET A 194 -21.53 -1.22 -11.00
CA MET A 194 -22.29 -0.20 -10.27
C MET A 194 -22.86 0.82 -11.25
N LYS A 195 -24.04 1.38 -10.92
CA LYS A 195 -24.59 2.53 -11.65
C LYS A 195 -23.50 3.60 -11.77
N ARG A 196 -23.21 3.99 -13.00
CA ARG A 196 -22.11 4.88 -13.38
C ARG A 196 -22.24 6.20 -12.60
N LYS A 197 -21.47 6.36 -11.53
CA LYS A 197 -21.24 7.69 -10.94
C LYS A 197 -20.35 8.43 -11.93
N ASN A 198 -20.71 9.65 -12.33
CA ASN A 198 -19.89 10.43 -13.27
C ASN A 198 -18.44 10.45 -12.79
N ARG A 199 -17.51 10.12 -13.69
CA ARG A 199 -16.08 10.23 -13.41
C ARG A 199 -15.79 11.67 -13.01
N LEU A 200 -15.10 11.86 -11.89
CA LEU A 200 -14.70 13.20 -11.48
C LEU A 200 -13.54 13.68 -12.37
N THR A 201 -13.66 14.90 -12.87
CA THR A 201 -12.61 15.56 -13.66
C THR A 201 -11.50 16.08 -12.74
N PHE A 202 -10.26 16.20 -13.22
CA PHE A 202 -9.14 16.74 -12.42
C PHE A 202 -9.47 18.12 -11.81
N LYS A 203 -10.13 18.99 -12.58
CA LYS A 203 -10.59 20.31 -12.12
C LYS A 203 -11.61 20.23 -10.98
N GLU A 204 -12.51 19.24 -11.01
CA GLU A 204 -13.51 19.04 -9.94
C GLU A 204 -12.88 18.50 -8.66
N ILE A 205 -11.90 17.60 -8.78
CA ILE A 205 -11.16 17.09 -7.62
C ILE A 205 -10.34 18.20 -6.99
N LEU A 206 -9.61 18.99 -7.78
CA LEU A 206 -8.89 20.15 -7.27
C LEU A 206 -9.83 21.19 -6.65
N GLY A 207 -10.98 21.46 -7.28
CA GLY A 207 -11.99 22.38 -6.74
C GLY A 207 -12.54 21.88 -5.40
N LYS A 208 -12.89 20.60 -5.31
CA LYS A 208 -13.34 19.97 -4.05
C LYS A 208 -12.26 19.92 -2.99
N ALA A 209 -11.02 19.59 -3.36
CA ALA A 209 -9.89 19.56 -2.44
C ALA A 209 -9.59 20.97 -1.91
N SER A 210 -9.49 21.96 -2.79
CA SER A 210 -9.30 23.37 -2.43
C SER A 210 -10.42 23.90 -1.54
N HIS A 211 -11.68 23.60 -1.87
CA HIS A 211 -12.82 23.96 -1.02
C HIS A 211 -12.74 23.24 0.34
N SER A 212 -12.43 21.95 0.36
CA SER A 212 -12.34 21.19 1.61
C SER A 212 -11.22 21.72 2.49
N LEU A 213 -10.09 22.11 1.92
CA LEU A 213 -8.97 22.74 2.61
C LEU A 213 -9.32 24.12 3.20
N LYS A 214 -10.41 24.77 2.76
CA LYS A 214 -10.90 26.01 3.39
C LYS A 214 -11.81 25.74 4.60
N GLN A 215 -12.25 24.49 4.81
CA GLN A 215 -13.10 24.15 5.95
C GLN A 215 -12.24 23.89 7.19
N GLY A 216 -12.45 24.67 8.26
CA GLY A 216 -11.67 24.55 9.50
C GLY A 216 -11.66 23.13 10.10
N LYS A 217 -12.77 22.39 10.00
CA LYS A 217 -12.85 20.98 10.46
C LYS A 217 -11.95 20.03 9.66
N VAL A 218 -11.85 20.23 8.35
CA VAL A 218 -11.00 19.42 7.48
C VAL A 218 -9.53 19.75 7.72
N LEU A 219 -9.20 21.04 7.82
CA LEU A 219 -7.86 21.49 8.22
C LEU A 219 -7.46 20.89 9.58
N PHE A 220 -8.33 20.96 10.57
CA PHE A 220 -8.08 20.37 11.90
C PHE A 220 -7.83 18.87 11.81
N ALA A 221 -8.65 18.13 11.04
CA ALA A 221 -8.45 16.70 10.84
C ALA A 221 -7.13 16.37 10.10
N LEU A 222 -6.76 17.17 9.10
CA LEU A 222 -5.51 17.03 8.36
C LEU A 222 -4.31 17.32 9.26
N PHE A 223 -4.31 18.44 10.00
CA PHE A 223 -3.26 18.77 10.95
C PHE A 223 -3.15 17.74 12.06
N GLY A 224 -4.28 17.25 12.60
CA GLY A 224 -4.28 16.16 13.57
C GLY A 224 -3.66 14.88 13.00
N ASN A 225 -3.98 14.53 11.75
CA ASN A 225 -3.39 13.37 11.09
C ASN A 225 -1.88 13.56 10.86
N ILE A 226 -1.44 14.74 10.39
CA ILE A 226 -0.02 15.06 10.19
C ILE A 226 0.73 15.05 11.52
N ALA A 227 0.18 15.67 12.57
CA ALA A 227 0.78 15.71 13.89
C ALA A 227 0.97 14.30 14.49
N TYR A 228 0.07 13.36 14.19
CA TYR A 228 0.22 11.96 14.53
C TYR A 228 1.20 11.20 13.61
N ALA A 229 1.06 11.38 12.29
CA ALA A 229 1.80 10.63 11.29
C ALA A 229 3.28 11.01 11.25
N PHE A 230 3.61 12.29 11.49
CA PHE A 230 4.97 12.80 11.38
C PHE A 230 5.92 12.14 12.40
N PRO A 231 5.64 12.13 13.73
CA PRO A 231 6.45 11.39 14.69
C PRO A 231 6.55 9.90 14.37
N PHE A 232 5.45 9.28 13.91
CA PHE A 232 5.43 7.86 13.57
C PHE A 232 6.32 7.53 12.37
N ILE A 233 6.30 8.34 11.31
CA ILE A 233 7.16 8.19 10.13
C ILE A 233 8.62 8.40 10.53
N LEU A 234 8.94 9.40 11.36
CA LEU A 234 10.29 9.59 11.88
C LEU A 234 10.76 8.36 12.65
N LEU A 235 9.91 7.80 13.51
CA LEU A 235 10.23 6.61 14.29
C LEU A 235 10.47 5.38 13.41
N ILE A 236 9.68 5.19 12.35
CA ILE A 236 9.90 4.07 11.42
C ILE A 236 11.17 4.27 10.58
N THR A 237 11.37 5.49 10.08
CA THR A 237 12.48 5.81 9.16
C THR A 237 13.82 5.82 9.87
N TYR A 238 13.88 6.40 11.07
CA TYR A 238 15.12 6.58 11.81
C TYR A 238 15.24 5.67 13.03
N GLY A 239 14.13 5.24 13.65
CA GLY A 239 14.18 4.35 14.81
C GLY A 239 14.74 2.96 14.48
N SER A 240 14.47 2.47 13.27
CA SER A 240 15.07 1.23 12.75
C SER A 240 16.60 1.32 12.58
N ILE A 241 17.14 2.53 12.40
CA ILE A 241 18.57 2.83 12.32
C ILE A 241 19.17 2.94 13.73
N MET A 242 18.48 3.60 14.66
CA MET A 242 18.98 3.79 16.02
C MET A 242 18.97 2.50 16.86
N GLY A 243 18.04 1.58 16.59
CA GLY A 243 17.82 0.37 17.40
C GLY A 243 18.81 -0.78 17.16
N LYS A 244 19.60 -0.76 16.08
CA LYS A 244 20.56 -1.84 15.77
C LYS A 244 21.93 -1.28 15.43
N LYS A 245 22.95 -1.71 16.16
CA LYS A 245 24.34 -1.65 15.69
C LYS A 245 24.49 -2.73 14.60
N TYR A 246 24.25 -2.36 13.35
CA TYR A 246 24.73 -3.14 12.19
C TYR A 246 26.23 -2.96 12.03
#